data_AF-A0A8T5WNJ0-F1
#
_entry.id   AF-A0A8T5WNJ0-F1
#
_cell.length_a   1.000
_cell.length_b   1.000
_cell.length_c   1.000
_cell.angle_alpha   90.00
_cell.angle_beta   90.00
_cell.angle_gamma   90.00
#
_symmetry.space_group_name_H-M   'P 1'
#
loop_
_entity.id
_entity.type
_entity.pdbx_description
1 polymer ?
#
loop_
_entity_poly.entity_id
_entity_poly.type
_entity_poly.pdbx_seq_one_letter_code
_entity_poly.pdbx_strand_id
1 'polypeptide(L)'
;MGKEGEKRPYHKILHTNTRLQELLHGDLTLGQRCADIIARHVGSWHFIIFFIVFMIFWICLNITAIIGRWDPYPFILLNFVLSTIAAMQGPIILMAQNRSTERDRRNFKYDYHVNRKAELEIQRVLRELETIKKHLYKQEHERKK
;
A
#
# COMPACT_ATOMS: atom_id res chain seq x y z
N MET A 1 -48.63 -7.47 -12.97
CA MET A 1 -47.97 -6.27 -12.44
C MET A 1 -47.29 -6.69 -11.14
N GLY A 2 -45.98 -6.81 -11.00
CA GLY A 2 -44.87 -6.02 -11.52
C GLY A 2 -43.94 -5.91 -10.32
N LYS A 3 -43.00 -6.86 -10.19
CA LYS A 3 -42.19 -7.06 -9.00
C LYS A 3 -41.35 -5.81 -8.72
N GLU A 4 -41.57 -5.19 -7.56
CA GLU A 4 -40.67 -4.16 -7.04
C GLU A 4 -39.29 -4.78 -6.85
N GLY A 5 -38.34 -4.31 -7.65
CA GLY A 5 -36.94 -4.65 -7.54
C GLY A 5 -36.39 -4.11 -6.22
N GLU A 6 -36.24 -5.01 -5.26
CA GLU A 6 -35.46 -4.83 -4.04
C GLU A 6 -34.03 -4.44 -4.44
N LYS A 7 -33.75 -3.13 -4.38
CA LYS A 7 -32.44 -2.55 -4.71
C LYS A 7 -31.40 -3.12 -3.74
N ARG A 8 -30.65 -4.12 -4.21
CA ARG A 8 -29.67 -4.82 -3.39
C ARG A 8 -28.54 -3.88 -2.93
N PRO A 9 -28.24 -3.79 -1.62
CA PRO A 9 -27.39 -2.74 -1.04
C PRO A 9 -25.88 -3.04 -1.09
N TYR A 10 -25.37 -3.76 -2.09
CA TYR A 10 -23.97 -4.23 -2.08
C TYR A 10 -22.93 -3.11 -2.32
N HIS A 11 -23.27 -2.09 -3.09
CA HIS A 11 -22.36 -0.95 -3.34
C HIS A 11 -21.95 -0.24 -2.04
N LYS A 12 -22.84 -0.16 -1.04
CA LYS A 12 -22.58 0.65 0.18
C LYS A 12 -21.57 0.01 1.13
N ILE A 13 -21.34 -1.30 1.02
CA ILE A 13 -20.49 -2.06 1.96
C ILE A 13 -19.00 -1.87 1.64
N LEU A 14 -18.64 -1.69 0.37
CA LEU A 14 -17.25 -1.48 -0.04
C LEU A 14 -16.69 -0.16 0.54
N HIS A 15 -17.43 0.94 0.39
CA HIS A 15 -16.95 2.27 0.82
C HIS A 15 -16.93 2.45 2.35
N THR A 16 -17.80 1.73 3.08
CA THR A 16 -17.90 1.85 4.54
C THR A 16 -16.67 1.25 5.24
N ASN A 17 -16.12 0.17 4.70
CA ASN A 17 -14.90 -0.44 5.23
C ASN A 17 -13.68 0.47 5.03
N THR A 18 -13.60 1.18 3.89
CA THR A 18 -12.52 2.14 3.61
C THR A 18 -12.47 3.26 4.65
N ARG A 19 -13.61 3.86 5.00
CA ARG A 19 -13.68 4.91 6.03
C ARG A 19 -13.34 4.40 7.43
N LEU A 20 -13.74 3.18 7.79
CA LEU A 20 -13.37 2.57 9.07
C LEU A 20 -11.87 2.28 9.13
N GLN A 21 -11.25 1.90 8.01
CA GLN A 21 -9.81 1.74 7.88
C GLN A 21 -9.08 3.07 8.12
N GLU A 22 -9.58 4.15 7.53
CA GLU A 22 -9.04 5.51 7.66
C GLU A 22 -9.14 6.04 9.12
N LEU A 23 -10.25 5.73 9.81
CA LEU A 23 -10.46 6.07 11.22
C LEU A 23 -9.63 5.23 12.20
N LEU A 24 -9.27 3.99 11.83
CA LEU A 24 -8.40 3.08 12.62
C LEU A 24 -6.91 3.37 12.42
N HIS A 25 -6.53 4.13 11.40
CA HIS A 25 -5.18 4.65 11.23
C HIS A 25 -4.94 5.80 12.21
N GLY A 26 -4.92 5.46 13.51
CA GLY A 26 -4.60 6.35 14.60
C GLY A 26 -3.30 7.12 14.37
N ASP A 27 -3.21 8.27 15.05
CA ASP A 27 -2.19 9.30 14.88
C ASP A 27 -0.80 8.75 14.62
N LEU A 28 -0.32 8.94 13.39
CA LEU A 28 1.05 8.62 13.01
C LEU A 28 2.00 9.31 14.00
N THR A 29 2.91 8.55 14.60
CA THR A 29 3.96 9.13 15.42
C THR A 29 4.79 10.11 14.58
N LEU A 30 5.38 11.14 15.19
CA LEU A 30 6.15 12.15 14.46
C LEU A 30 7.27 11.53 13.59
N GLY A 31 7.95 10.50 14.12
CA GLY A 31 8.96 9.76 13.37
C GLY A 31 8.40 9.02 12.15
N GLN A 32 7.20 8.44 12.28
CA GLN A 32 6.50 7.78 11.18
C GLN A 32 6.06 8.77 10.09
N ARG A 33 5.62 9.98 10.48
CA ARG A 33 5.31 11.06 9.51
C ARG A 33 6.56 11.49 8.75
N CYS A 34 7.67 11.72 9.44
CA CYS A 34 8.93 12.11 8.81
C CYS A 34 9.45 11.03 7.86
N ALA A 35 9.43 9.75 8.27
CA ALA A 35 9.84 8.64 7.43
C ALA A 35 9.01 8.54 6.13
N ASP A 36 7.68 8.72 6.19
CA ASP A 36 6.83 8.70 5.00
C ASP A 36 7.10 9.87 4.04
N ILE A 37 7.44 11.05 4.58
CA ILE A 37 7.80 12.22 3.77
C ILE A 37 9.14 11.98 3.06
N ILE A 38 10.13 11.47 3.80
CA ILE A 38 11.47 11.18 3.29
C ILE A 38 11.40 10.05 2.25
N ALA A 39 10.69 8.96 2.53
CA ALA A 39 10.57 7.83 1.60
C ALA A 39 9.94 8.24 0.26
N ARG A 40 8.93 9.13 0.28
CA ARG A 40 8.32 9.65 -0.94
C ARG A 40 9.24 10.58 -1.74
N HIS A 41 10.05 11.39 -1.07
CA HIS A 41 10.96 12.32 -1.74
C HIS A 41 12.23 11.63 -2.26
N VAL A 42 12.83 10.77 -1.45
CA VAL A 42 14.08 10.05 -1.79
C VAL A 42 13.84 8.94 -2.80
N GLY A 43 12.62 8.38 -2.88
CA GLY A 43 12.25 7.35 -3.85
C GLY A 43 11.97 7.85 -5.28
N SER A 44 12.09 9.15 -5.55
CA SER A 44 11.81 9.72 -6.87
C SER A 44 13.04 9.72 -7.78
N TRP A 45 12.86 9.31 -9.04
CA TRP A 45 13.90 9.37 -10.07
C TRP A 45 14.47 10.79 -10.28
N HIS A 46 13.64 11.82 -10.13
CA HIS A 46 14.06 13.22 -10.26
C HIS A 46 15.00 13.65 -9.13
N PHE A 47 14.81 13.11 -7.91
CA PHE A 47 15.67 13.41 -6.76
C PHE A 47 17.07 12.83 -6.96
N ILE A 48 17.16 11.61 -7.47
CA ILE A 48 18.44 10.93 -7.76
C ILE A 48 19.24 11.74 -8.78
N ILE A 49 18.62 12.16 -9.87
CA ILE A 49 19.27 12.95 -10.94
C ILE A 49 19.75 14.30 -10.40
N PHE A 50 18.90 15.02 -9.66
CA PHE A 50 19.28 16.28 -9.01
C PHE A 50 20.48 16.10 -8.07
N PHE A 51 20.47 15.06 -7.24
CA PHE A 51 21.55 14.78 -6.29
C PHE A 51 22.88 14.51 -6.98
N ILE A 52 22.88 13.75 -8.09
CA ILE A 52 24.07 13.48 -8.90
C ILE A 52 24.61 14.78 -9.52
N VAL A 53 23.74 15.61 -10.11
CA VAL A 53 24.15 16.90 -10.69
C VAL A 53 24.72 17.83 -9.63
N PHE A 54 24.09 17.91 -8.46
CA PHE A 54 24.59 18.68 -7.32
C PHE A 54 25.97 18.20 -6.86
N MET A 55 26.17 16.87 -6.77
CA MET A 55 27.45 16.27 -6.44
C MET A 55 28.56 16.63 -7.43
N ILE A 56 28.28 16.52 -8.74
CA ILE A 56 29.23 16.89 -9.80
C ILE A 56 29.55 18.39 -9.71
N PHE A 57 28.53 19.23 -9.56
CA PHE A 57 28.70 20.68 -9.40
C PHE A 57 29.59 21.03 -8.19
N TRP A 58 29.35 20.37 -7.06
CA TRP A 58 30.12 20.59 -5.83
C TRP A 58 31.59 20.18 -5.97
N ILE A 59 31.85 19.04 -6.64
CA ILE A 59 33.20 18.60 -6.98
C ILE A 59 33.87 19.64 -7.89
N CYS A 60 33.20 20.08 -8.96
CA CYS A 60 33.73 21.08 -9.89
C CYS A 60 34.07 22.40 -9.19
N LEU A 61 33.22 22.87 -8.27
CA LEU A 61 33.46 24.09 -7.50
C LEU A 61 34.69 23.94 -6.58
N ASN A 62 34.85 22.79 -5.92
CA ASN A 62 36.02 22.52 -5.08
C ASN A 62 37.33 22.38 -5.88
N ILE A 63 37.29 21.74 -7.05
CA ILE A 63 38.46 21.59 -7.94
C ILE A 63 38.90 22.94 -8.53
N THR A 64 37.95 23.77 -8.93
CA THR A 64 38.23 25.08 -9.56
C THR A 64 38.73 26.13 -8.56
N ALA A 65 38.81 25.79 -7.26
CA ALA A 65 39.41 26.61 -6.20
C ALA A 65 38.90 28.06 -6.13
N ILE A 66 37.66 28.32 -6.60
CA ILE A 66 37.03 29.64 -6.59
C ILE A 66 36.82 30.16 -5.15
N ILE A 67 36.75 29.24 -4.19
CA ILE A 67 36.62 29.52 -2.75
C ILE A 67 37.73 28.71 -2.08
N GLY A 68 38.80 29.37 -1.64
CA GLY A 68 40.11 28.76 -1.36
C GLY A 68 40.08 27.44 -0.59
N ARG A 69 40.66 26.37 -1.18
CA ARG A 69 41.11 25.08 -0.59
C ARG A 69 40.36 24.58 0.68
N TRP A 70 39.04 24.73 0.75
CA TRP A 70 38.27 24.29 1.91
C TRP A 70 38.17 22.76 2.02
N ASP A 71 38.24 22.03 0.89
CA ASP A 71 38.29 20.56 0.88
C ASP A 71 39.24 20.06 -0.24
N PRO A 72 40.56 19.99 0.01
CA PRO A 72 41.54 19.44 -0.94
C PRO A 72 41.26 17.97 -1.25
N TYR A 73 41.61 17.53 -2.45
CA TYR A 73 41.56 16.10 -2.82
C TYR A 73 42.36 15.29 -1.78
N PRO A 74 41.78 14.28 -1.09
CA PRO A 74 40.59 13.49 -1.42
C PRO A 74 39.34 13.84 -0.57
N PHE A 75 38.66 14.95 -0.86
CA PHE A 75 37.36 15.41 -0.34
C PHE A 75 36.89 14.75 0.98
N ILE A 76 37.55 15.06 2.09
CA ILE A 76 37.37 14.34 3.36
C ILE A 76 36.01 14.66 3.99
N LEU A 77 35.55 15.92 3.85
CA LEU A 77 34.29 16.38 4.41
C LEU A 77 33.10 15.80 3.62
N LEU A 78 33.22 15.80 2.29
CA LEU A 78 32.20 15.20 1.43
C LEU A 78 32.05 13.71 1.71
N ASN A 79 33.16 12.96 1.78
CA ASN A 79 33.14 11.54 2.13
C ASN A 79 32.54 11.28 3.51
N PHE A 80 32.85 12.12 4.49
CA PHE A 80 32.30 11.99 5.83
C PHE A 80 30.77 12.15 5.85
N VAL A 81 30.26 13.19 5.19
CA VAL A 81 28.81 13.45 5.11
C VAL A 81 28.10 12.33 4.36
N LEU A 82 28.61 11.90 3.20
CA LEU A 82 28.02 10.79 2.44
C LEU A 82 27.99 9.50 3.25
N SER A 83 29.08 9.17 3.96
CA SER A 83 29.16 7.96 4.78
C SER A 83 28.12 7.96 5.90
N THR A 84 27.93 9.12 6.56
CA THR A 84 26.91 9.27 7.62
C THR A 84 25.50 9.13 7.07
N ILE A 85 25.21 9.73 5.90
CA ILE A 85 23.92 9.60 5.22
C ILE A 85 23.66 8.13 4.86
N ALA A 86 24.64 7.45 4.27
CA ALA A 86 24.54 6.04 3.91
C ALA A 86 24.29 5.13 5.13
N ALA A 87 24.98 5.38 6.25
CA ALA A 87 24.78 4.62 7.48
C ALA A 87 23.34 4.74 8.03
N MET A 88 22.71 5.91 7.90
CA MET A 88 21.32 6.12 8.32
C MET A 88 20.29 5.53 7.35
N GLN A 89 20.64 5.29 6.08
CA GLN A 89 19.70 4.77 5.09
C GLN A 89 19.16 3.39 5.46
N GLY A 90 20.01 2.48 5.92
CA GLY A 90 19.61 1.11 6.27
C GLY A 90 18.46 1.04 7.29
N PRO A 91 18.59 1.67 8.47
CA PRO A 91 17.52 1.71 9.47
C PRO A 91 16.24 2.40 8.99
N ILE A 92 16.36 3.50 8.25
CA ILE A 92 15.20 4.23 7.71
C ILE A 92 14.44 3.36 6.71
N ILE A 93 15.15 2.68 5.82
CA ILE A 93 14.58 1.74 4.85
C ILE A 93 13.92 0.58 5.59
N LEU A 94 14.57 0.03 6.62
CA LEU A 94 14.01 -1.06 7.42
C LEU A 94 12.73 -0.63 8.16
N MET A 95 12.70 0.59 8.71
CA MET A 95 11.49 1.14 9.33
C MET A 95 10.37 1.37 8.33
N ALA A 96 10.69 1.88 7.13
CA ALA A 96 9.71 2.04 6.05
C ALA A 96 9.15 0.69 5.58
N GLN A 97 10.01 -0.33 5.45
CA GLN A 97 9.64 -1.69 5.08
C GLN A 97 8.81 -2.39 6.15
N ASN A 98 9.18 -2.26 7.43
CA ASN A 98 8.41 -2.84 8.53
C ASN A 98 6.96 -2.31 8.51
N ARG A 99 6.82 -1.01 8.19
CA ARG A 99 5.52 -0.35 8.13
C ARG A 99 4.68 -0.75 6.91
N SER A 100 5.28 -0.88 5.73
CA SER A 100 4.56 -1.41 4.56
C SER A 100 4.09 -2.84 4.83
N THR A 101 4.95 -3.67 5.42
CA THR A 101 4.64 -5.07 5.77
C THR A 101 3.48 -5.17 6.76
N GLU A 102 3.42 -4.30 7.77
CA GLU A 102 2.28 -4.27 8.71
C GLU A 102 0.96 -3.85 8.03
N ARG A 103 1.01 -2.88 7.10
CA ARG A 103 -0.15 -2.49 6.30
C ARG A 103 -0.61 -3.66 5.41
N ASP A 104 0.32 -4.30 4.72
CA ASP A 104 0.05 -5.43 3.85
C ASP A 104 -0.53 -6.61 4.64
N ARG A 105 0.04 -6.94 5.81
CA ARG A 105 -0.49 -8.01 6.68
C ARG A 105 -1.92 -7.74 7.14
N ARG A 106 -2.27 -6.48 7.42
CA ARG A 106 -3.66 -6.12 7.76
C ARG A 106 -4.59 -6.28 6.57
N ASN A 107 -4.18 -5.82 5.40
CA ASN A 107 -4.95 -5.98 4.17
C ASN A 107 -5.18 -7.47 3.84
N PHE A 108 -4.14 -8.30 3.94
CA PHE A 108 -4.27 -9.75 3.73
C PHE A 108 -5.27 -10.42 4.69
N LYS A 109 -5.24 -10.05 5.98
CA LYS A 109 -6.22 -10.57 6.95
C LYS A 109 -7.64 -10.18 6.58
N TYR A 110 -7.84 -8.92 6.18
CA TYR A 110 -9.15 -8.42 5.77
C TYR A 110 -9.65 -9.16 4.52
N ASP A 111 -8.83 -9.25 3.48
CA ASP A 111 -9.15 -9.95 2.24
C ASP A 111 -9.49 -11.42 2.49
N TYR A 112 -8.74 -12.07 3.39
CA TYR A 112 -9.04 -13.45 3.81
C TYR A 112 -10.45 -13.58 4.41
N HIS A 113 -10.84 -12.67 5.30
CA HIS A 113 -12.18 -12.70 5.91
C HIS A 113 -13.29 -12.43 4.91
N VAL A 114 -13.09 -11.48 3.98
CA VAL A 114 -14.04 -11.18 2.92
C VAL A 114 -14.20 -12.38 1.99
N ASN A 115 -13.08 -12.97 1.55
CA ASN A 115 -13.11 -14.11 0.64
C ASN A 115 -13.78 -15.33 1.27
N ARG A 116 -13.48 -15.63 2.54
CA ARG A 116 -14.14 -16.71 3.28
C ARG A 116 -15.65 -16.48 3.41
N LYS A 117 -16.08 -15.22 3.64
CA LYS A 117 -17.50 -14.89 3.70
C LYS A 117 -18.17 -15.07 2.34
N ALA A 118 -17.52 -14.63 1.26
CA ALA A 118 -18.00 -14.84 -0.10
C ALA A 118 -18.16 -16.33 -0.43
N GLU A 119 -17.19 -17.17 -0.02
CA GLU A 119 -17.28 -18.63 -0.19
C GLU A 119 -18.53 -19.21 0.51
N LEU A 120 -18.79 -18.82 1.76
CA LEU A 120 -19.97 -19.28 2.51
C LEU A 120 -21.29 -18.82 1.87
N GLU A 121 -21.32 -17.59 1.35
CA GLU A 121 -22.49 -17.06 0.63
C GLU A 121 -22.72 -17.81 -0.68
N ILE A 122 -21.67 -18.12 -1.45
CA ILE A 122 -21.77 -18.94 -2.67
C ILE A 122 -22.31 -20.33 -2.32
N GLN A 123 -21.78 -20.99 -1.29
CA GLN A 123 -22.29 -22.28 -0.83
C GLN A 123 -23.76 -22.23 -0.41
N ARG A 124 -24.23 -21.12 0.15
CA ARG A 124 -25.64 -20.92 0.47
C ARG A 124 -26.48 -20.83 -0.81
N VAL A 125 -26.07 -20.01 -1.77
CA VAL A 125 -26.79 -19.86 -3.05
C VAL A 125 -26.85 -21.19 -3.81
N LEU A 126 -25.76 -21.97 -3.84
CA LEU A 126 -25.76 -23.30 -4.47
C LEU A 126 -26.76 -24.25 -3.82
N ARG A 127 -26.88 -24.27 -2.49
CA ARG A 127 -27.88 -25.08 -1.78
C ARG A 127 -29.33 -24.67 -2.08
N GLU A 128 -29.58 -23.36 -2.20
CA GLU A 128 -30.90 -22.86 -2.58
C GLU A 128 -31.24 -23.26 -4.03
N LEU A 129 -30.28 -23.17 -4.95
CA LEU A 129 -30.44 -23.62 -6.34
C LEU A 129 -30.74 -25.12 -6.42
N GLU A 130 -30.05 -25.95 -5.65
CA GLU A 130 -30.34 -27.40 -5.58
C GLU A 130 -31.74 -27.68 -5.04
N THR A 131 -32.19 -26.93 -4.04
CA THR A 131 -33.54 -27.04 -3.47
C THR A 131 -34.60 -26.71 -4.53
N ILE A 132 -34.41 -25.60 -5.26
CA ILE A 132 -35.31 -25.19 -6.34
C ILE A 132 -35.33 -26.26 -7.44
N LYS A 133 -34.16 -26.74 -7.86
CA LYS A 133 -34.03 -27.82 -8.87
C LYS A 133 -34.82 -29.06 -8.44
N LYS A 134 -34.68 -29.51 -7.20
CA LYS A 134 -35.44 -30.67 -6.67
C LYS A 134 -36.96 -30.45 -6.72
N HIS A 135 -37.44 -29.27 -6.35
CA HIS A 135 -38.87 -28.94 -6.43
C HIS A 135 -39.39 -28.95 -7.88
N LEU A 136 -38.62 -28.41 -8.83
CA LEU A 136 -38.99 -28.43 -10.26
C LEU A 136 -39.07 -29.85 -10.82
N TYR A 137 -38.10 -30.72 -10.52
CA TYR A 137 -38.14 -32.13 -10.93
C TYR A 137 -39.36 -32.86 -10.36
N LYS A 138 -39.70 -32.60 -9.09
CA LYS A 138 -40.88 -33.21 -8.47
C LYS A 138 -42.17 -32.78 -9.16
N GLN A 139 -42.32 -31.49 -9.48
CA GLN A 139 -43.47 -30.97 -10.22
C GLN A 139 -43.59 -31.54 -11.63
N GLU A 140 -42.47 -31.74 -12.32
CA GLU A 140 -42.47 -32.35 -13.66
C GLU A 140 -42.91 -33.82 -13.61
N HIS A 141 -42.48 -34.57 -12.60
CA HIS A 141 -42.92 -35.94 -12.38
C HIS A 141 -44.40 -36.05 -11.99
N GLU A 142 -44.92 -35.10 -11.21
CA GLU A 142 -46.35 -35.04 -10.87
C GLU A 142 -47.21 -34.66 -12.09
N ARG A 143 -46.70 -33.85 -13.02
CA ARG A 143 -47.42 -33.50 -14.27
C ARG A 143 -47.43 -34.59 -15.34
N LYS A 144 -46.55 -35.60 -15.24
CA LYS A 144 -46.47 -36.73 -16.20
C LYS A 144 -47.25 -37.97 -15.74
N LYS A 145 -47.86 -37.94 -14.56
CA LYS A 145 -48.81 -38.94 -14.07
C LYS A 145 -50.23 -38.45 -14.31
#